data_AF-A0A154MVS6-F1
#
_entry.id   AF-A0A154MVS6-F1
#
_cell.length_a   1.000
_cell.length_b   1.000
_cell.length_c   1.000
_cell.angle_alpha   90.00
_cell.angle_beta   90.00
_cell.angle_gamma   90.00
#
_symmetry.space_group_name_H-M   'P 1'
#
loop_
_entity.id
_entity.type
_entity.pdbx_description
1 polymer ?
#
loop_
_entity_poly.entity_id
_entity_poly.type
_entity_poly.pdbx_seq_one_letter_code
_entity_poly.pdbx_strand_id
1 'polypeptide(L)'
;MSVRGPFRVGDRVQLTDSKGRHYTMVLAEGQQYHTHRGALAHDDVIGAQEGSVVTSAGGSHYLALRPLLPDYVLSMPRGAQVIYPKDAAQIVMWGDIFPGARVLEAGAGSGALTCSLLRAVGSEGTVQSYEIRDDHAEHAERNVEKFFGTKPDNWSLTVADLSTHTGEVDRVVLDMLAPWDQLETVAAHLVPGGVLTVYVATVTQLSRITEALRDQQCWTEPESWETLMRPWHVVSLAVRPDHRMVAHTAFLLTARRLADGTVSPRVHRRSGKG
;
A
#
# COMPACT_ATOMS: atom_id res chain seq x y z
N MET A 1 15.21 -8.08 1.21
CA MET A 1 15.05 -9.54 1.05
C MET A 1 14.15 -10.06 2.17
N SER A 2 13.24 -11.02 1.89
CA SER A 2 12.40 -11.61 2.94
C SER A 2 13.27 -12.40 3.92
N VAL A 3 13.24 -12.05 5.20
CA VAL A 3 13.98 -12.76 6.25
C VAL A 3 13.39 -14.16 6.38
N ARG A 4 14.23 -15.19 6.21
CA ARG A 4 13.83 -16.60 6.28
C ARG A 4 14.53 -17.30 7.43
N GLY A 5 13.90 -18.38 7.91
CA GLY A 5 14.45 -19.25 8.95
C GLY A 5 14.11 -18.78 10.36
N PRO A 6 14.87 -19.26 11.37
CA PRO A 6 14.65 -18.88 12.76
C PRO A 6 14.66 -17.38 12.99
N PHE A 7 13.98 -16.93 14.04
CA PHE A 7 13.99 -15.54 14.46
C PHE A 7 15.39 -15.08 14.83
N ARG A 8 15.74 -13.85 14.47
CA ARG A 8 17.02 -13.21 14.76
C ARG A 8 16.83 -11.86 15.43
N VAL A 9 17.89 -11.34 16.03
CA VAL A 9 17.95 -9.96 16.50
C VAL A 9 17.58 -9.01 15.36
N GLY A 10 16.75 -8.02 15.65
CA GLY A 10 16.21 -7.08 14.66
C GLY A 10 14.95 -7.57 13.95
N ASP A 11 14.60 -8.86 14.04
CA ASP A 11 13.36 -9.34 13.45
C ASP A 11 12.15 -8.74 14.14
N ARG A 12 11.16 -8.39 13.32
CA ARG A 12 9.85 -8.01 13.81
C ARG A 12 9.00 -9.25 14.01
N VAL A 13 8.38 -9.35 15.18
CA VAL A 13 7.53 -10.48 15.56
C VAL A 13 6.14 -9.96 15.92
N GLN A 14 5.13 -10.58 15.32
CA GLN A 14 3.74 -10.46 15.72
C GLN A 14 3.38 -11.64 16.62
N LEU A 15 2.94 -11.33 17.83
CA LEU A 15 2.47 -12.31 18.81
C LEU A 15 0.95 -12.34 18.80
N THR A 16 0.37 -13.54 18.73
CA THR A 16 -1.08 -13.73 18.77
C THR A 16 -1.48 -14.57 19.97
N ASP A 17 -2.35 -14.04 20.83
CA ASP A 17 -2.81 -14.75 22.01
C ASP A 17 -4.01 -15.68 21.72
N SER A 18 -4.44 -16.45 22.73
CA SER A 18 -5.60 -17.36 22.63
C SER A 18 -6.94 -16.69 22.30
N LYS A 19 -7.03 -15.35 22.36
CA LYS A 19 -8.21 -14.57 21.98
C LYS A 19 -8.05 -13.92 20.60
N GLY A 20 -6.96 -14.21 19.87
CA GLY A 20 -6.67 -13.61 18.57
C GLY A 20 -6.17 -12.17 18.66
N ARG A 21 -5.74 -11.68 19.83
CA ARG A 21 -5.19 -10.33 19.95
C ARG A 21 -3.74 -10.32 19.47
N HIS A 22 -3.41 -9.31 18.67
CA HIS A 22 -2.08 -9.13 18.11
C HIS A 22 -1.26 -8.13 18.91
N TYR A 23 0.02 -8.45 19.10
CA TYR A 23 1.05 -7.59 19.68
C TYR A 23 2.25 -7.59 18.75
N THR A 24 3.01 -6.51 18.71
CA THR A 24 4.18 -6.41 17.83
C THR A 24 5.38 -5.92 18.59
N MET A 25 6.50 -6.60 18.41
CA MET A 25 7.80 -6.25 18.99
C MET A 25 8.92 -6.41 17.97
N VAL A 26 10.06 -5.78 18.25
CA VAL A 26 11.31 -5.95 17.51
C VAL A 26 12.27 -6.67 18.45
N LEU A 27 12.82 -7.80 18.01
CA LEU A 27 13.71 -8.61 18.83
C LEU A 27 15.04 -7.92 19.09
N ALA A 28 15.49 -8.00 20.32
CA ALA A 28 16.71 -7.40 20.82
C ALA A 28 17.17 -8.23 22.03
N GLU A 29 18.46 -8.52 22.12
CA GLU A 29 19.02 -9.38 23.18
C GLU A 29 18.79 -8.78 24.57
N GLY A 30 18.44 -9.62 25.54
CA GLY A 30 18.23 -9.24 26.94
C GLY A 30 17.02 -8.34 27.19
N GLN A 31 16.22 -8.02 26.16
CA GLN A 31 15.02 -7.21 26.28
C GLN A 31 13.79 -8.04 26.63
N GLN A 32 12.78 -7.37 27.20
CA GLN A 32 11.49 -7.97 27.53
C GLN A 32 10.34 -7.17 26.91
N TYR A 33 9.33 -7.89 26.44
CA TYR A 33 8.08 -7.30 25.98
C TYR A 33 6.98 -7.52 27.02
N HIS A 34 6.43 -6.43 27.55
CA HIS A 34 5.39 -6.50 28.57
C HIS A 34 3.99 -6.54 27.95
N THR A 35 3.24 -7.58 28.29
CA THR A 35 1.81 -7.68 27.99
C THR A 35 1.00 -7.59 29.27
N HIS A 36 -0.32 -7.43 29.16
CA HIS A 36 -1.23 -7.52 30.30
C HIS A 36 -1.32 -8.93 30.91
N ARG A 37 -0.62 -9.94 30.37
CA ARG A 37 -0.51 -11.31 30.92
C ARG A 37 0.91 -11.71 31.31
N GLY A 38 1.80 -10.74 31.48
CA GLY A 38 3.18 -10.96 31.89
C GLY A 38 4.19 -10.59 30.80
N ALA A 39 5.47 -10.62 31.20
CA ALA A 39 6.60 -10.32 30.34
C ALA A 39 6.96 -11.54 29.47
N LEU A 40 7.41 -11.26 28.25
CA LEU A 40 8.04 -12.21 27.33
C LEU A 40 9.49 -11.80 27.14
N ALA A 41 10.44 -12.68 27.44
CA ALA A 41 11.85 -12.41 27.13
C ALA A 41 12.06 -12.57 25.62
N HIS A 42 12.75 -11.61 25.01
CA HIS A 42 13.07 -11.69 23.58
C HIS A 42 13.99 -12.87 23.28
N ASP A 43 14.86 -13.23 24.23
CA ASP A 43 15.79 -14.35 24.11
C ASP A 43 15.08 -15.71 24.00
N ASP A 44 13.85 -15.84 24.51
CA ASP A 44 13.02 -17.05 24.33
C ASP A 44 12.47 -17.18 22.90
N VAL A 45 12.48 -16.09 22.13
CA VAL A 45 11.99 -16.04 20.75
C VAL A 45 13.15 -16.12 19.76
N ILE A 46 14.27 -15.48 20.06
CA ILE A 46 15.47 -15.50 19.22
C ILE A 46 15.95 -16.95 19.06
N GLY A 47 16.19 -17.37 17.80
CA GLY A 47 16.57 -18.73 17.45
C GLY A 47 15.41 -19.72 17.34
N ALA A 48 14.20 -19.37 17.79
CA ALA A 48 13.01 -20.20 17.56
C ALA A 48 12.55 -20.14 16.10
N GLN A 49 11.90 -21.21 15.64
CA GLN A 49 11.31 -21.23 14.30
C GLN A 49 10.06 -20.36 14.25
N GLU A 50 9.83 -19.72 13.10
CA GLU A 50 8.59 -18.99 12.85
C GLU A 50 7.38 -19.94 12.94
N GLY A 51 6.31 -19.49 13.60
CA GLY A 51 5.15 -20.32 13.92
C GLY A 51 5.26 -21.08 15.25
N SER A 52 6.31 -20.84 16.03
CA SER A 52 6.43 -21.39 17.39
C SER A 52 5.49 -20.72 18.40
N VAL A 53 5.14 -21.45 19.45
CA VAL A 53 4.45 -20.90 20.62
C VAL A 53 5.47 -20.53 21.70
N VAL A 54 5.37 -19.30 22.20
CA VAL A 54 6.18 -18.77 23.31
C VAL A 54 5.31 -18.54 24.53
N THR A 55 5.87 -18.73 25.72
CA THR A 55 5.11 -18.65 26.99
C THR A 55 5.63 -17.49 27.82
N SER A 56 4.72 -16.58 28.17
CA SER A 56 5.04 -15.45 29.06
C SER A 56 5.30 -15.91 30.49
N ALA A 57 5.97 -15.08 31.28
CA ALA A 57 6.21 -15.33 32.71
C ALA A 57 4.89 -15.52 33.51
N GLY A 58 3.76 -14.99 33.03
CA GLY A 58 2.44 -15.22 33.59
C GLY A 58 1.73 -16.49 33.10
N GLY A 59 2.44 -17.39 32.42
CA GLY A 59 1.94 -18.69 31.93
C GLY A 59 1.05 -18.62 30.68
N SER A 60 0.91 -17.45 30.06
CA SER A 60 0.08 -17.31 28.85
C SER A 60 0.88 -17.61 27.58
N HIS A 61 0.26 -18.36 26.67
CA HIS A 61 0.84 -18.75 25.38
C HIS A 61 0.55 -17.74 24.27
N TYR A 62 1.54 -17.54 23.40
CA TYR A 62 1.48 -16.66 22.24
C TYR A 62 2.08 -17.35 21.02
N LEU A 63 1.37 -17.33 19.89
CA LEU A 63 1.92 -17.74 18.59
C LEU A 63 2.80 -16.60 18.05
N ALA A 64 4.06 -16.90 17.71
CA ALA A 64 5.02 -15.95 17.16
C ALA A 64 5.17 -16.12 15.64
N LEU A 65 4.87 -15.06 14.88
CA LEU A 65 5.01 -15.01 13.41
C LEU A 65 5.72 -13.73 12.99
N ARG A 66 6.39 -13.71 11.83
CA ARG A 66 6.77 -12.44 11.21
C ARG A 66 5.52 -11.82 10.60
N PRO A 67 5.26 -10.52 10.81
CA PRO A 67 4.08 -9.88 10.23
C PRO A 67 4.19 -9.88 8.70
N LEU A 68 3.11 -10.25 8.03
CA LEU A 68 2.97 -10.03 6.59
C LEU A 68 2.87 -8.52 6.31
N LEU A 69 3.02 -8.12 5.05
CA LEU A 69 2.83 -6.72 4.68
C LEU A 69 1.42 -6.20 5.07
N PRO A 70 0.32 -6.93 4.83
CA PRO A 70 -1.00 -6.50 5.30
C PRO A 70 -1.08 -6.30 6.82
N ASP A 71 -0.45 -7.17 7.60
CA ASP A 71 -0.42 -7.06 9.07
C ASP A 71 0.35 -5.81 9.51
N TYR A 72 1.47 -5.54 8.85
CA TYR A 72 2.25 -4.34 9.09
C TYR A 72 1.48 -3.07 8.73
N VAL A 73 0.89 -3.01 7.52
CA VAL A 73 0.14 -1.83 7.06
C VAL A 73 -1.01 -1.49 8.00
N LEU A 74 -1.71 -2.49 8.52
CA LEU A 74 -2.86 -2.24 9.41
C LEU A 74 -2.44 -1.79 10.82
N SER A 75 -1.23 -2.12 11.26
CA SER A 75 -0.71 -1.85 12.61
C SER A 75 0.34 -0.73 12.69
N MET A 76 0.82 -0.22 11.55
CA MET A 76 1.84 0.82 11.52
C MET A 76 1.35 2.14 12.12
N PRO A 77 2.24 2.95 12.73
CA PRO A 77 1.92 4.32 13.11
C PRO A 77 1.49 5.14 11.89
N ARG A 78 0.36 5.84 11.99
CA ARG A 78 -0.24 6.59 10.88
C ARG A 78 -0.03 8.09 11.09
N GLY A 79 0.60 8.74 10.11
CA GLY A 79 0.57 10.20 9.96
C GLY A 79 -0.58 10.63 9.05
N ALA A 80 -0.78 9.88 7.96
CA ALA A 80 -1.91 9.98 7.05
C ALA A 80 -2.73 8.68 7.02
N GLN A 81 -3.96 8.76 6.52
CA GLN A 81 -4.78 7.57 6.26
C GLN A 81 -4.07 6.65 5.26
N VAL A 82 -4.04 5.35 5.54
CA VAL A 82 -3.38 4.35 4.68
C VAL A 82 -4.36 3.78 3.66
N ILE A 83 -3.84 3.46 2.48
CA ILE A 83 -4.50 2.57 1.51
C ILE A 83 -4.64 1.18 2.14
N TYR A 84 -5.85 0.62 2.06
CA TYR A 84 -6.14 -0.69 2.63
C TYR A 84 -5.53 -1.81 1.76
N PRO A 85 -5.17 -2.97 2.35
CA PRO A 85 -4.58 -4.08 1.60
C PRO A 85 -5.39 -4.54 0.38
N LYS A 86 -6.74 -4.50 0.46
CA LYS A 86 -7.62 -4.86 -0.66
C LYS A 86 -7.42 -3.94 -1.86
N ASP A 87 -7.17 -2.65 -1.61
CA ASP A 87 -7.03 -1.63 -2.65
C ASP A 87 -5.59 -1.61 -3.16
N ALA A 88 -4.58 -1.73 -2.28
CA ALA A 88 -3.18 -1.85 -2.68
C ALA A 88 -2.95 -3.07 -3.60
N ALA A 89 -3.61 -4.20 -3.32
CA ALA A 89 -3.55 -5.38 -4.18
C ALA A 89 -4.10 -5.09 -5.59
N GLN A 90 -5.18 -4.31 -5.69
CA GLN A 90 -5.76 -3.91 -6.96
C GLN A 90 -4.93 -2.87 -7.69
N ILE A 91 -4.30 -1.93 -6.98
CA ILE A 91 -3.36 -0.98 -7.57
C ILE A 91 -2.17 -1.72 -8.19
N VAL A 92 -1.60 -2.69 -7.47
CA VAL A 92 -0.50 -3.50 -8.00
C VAL A 92 -0.93 -4.29 -9.24
N MET A 93 -2.12 -4.91 -9.21
CA MET A 93 -2.63 -5.75 -10.30
C MET A 93 -3.06 -4.93 -11.53
N TRP A 94 -3.99 -3.98 -11.35
CA TRP A 94 -4.59 -3.20 -12.45
C TRP A 94 -3.72 -2.03 -12.89
N GLY A 95 -2.89 -1.51 -11.98
CA GLY A 95 -1.78 -0.64 -12.35
C GLY A 95 -0.66 -1.39 -13.07
N ASP A 96 -0.72 -2.72 -13.17
CA ASP A 96 0.28 -3.58 -13.80
C ASP A 96 1.70 -3.21 -13.33
N ILE A 97 1.90 -3.21 -12.00
CA ILE A 97 3.20 -2.91 -11.40
C ILE A 97 4.08 -4.15 -11.51
N PHE A 98 4.98 -4.14 -12.50
CA PHE A 98 5.80 -5.30 -12.87
C PHE A 98 7.24 -5.18 -12.33
N PRO A 99 7.97 -6.31 -12.18
CA PRO A 99 9.39 -6.29 -11.82
C PRO A 99 10.23 -5.50 -12.83
N GLY A 100 11.04 -4.55 -12.36
CA GLY A 100 11.82 -3.65 -13.23
C GLY A 100 11.12 -2.33 -13.59
N ALA A 101 9.84 -2.15 -13.24
CA ALA A 101 9.11 -0.93 -13.56
C ALA A 101 9.67 0.30 -12.83
N ARG A 102 9.64 1.44 -13.52
CA ARG A 102 9.80 2.78 -12.92
C ARG A 102 8.43 3.30 -12.54
N VAL A 103 8.15 3.37 -11.24
CA VAL A 103 6.85 3.77 -10.70
C VAL A 103 6.96 5.15 -10.07
N LEU A 104 6.07 6.06 -10.48
CA LEU A 104 5.87 7.35 -9.84
C LEU A 104 4.67 7.24 -8.88
N GLU A 105 4.85 7.64 -7.64
CA GLU A 105 3.81 7.72 -6.60
C GLU A 105 3.69 9.17 -6.13
N ALA A 106 2.48 9.69 -5.99
CA ALA A 106 2.25 10.99 -5.37
C ALA A 106 1.18 10.88 -4.28
N GLY A 107 1.53 11.37 -3.09
CA GLY A 107 0.83 11.07 -1.85
C GLY A 107 1.45 9.88 -1.13
N ALA A 108 2.74 9.97 -0.77
CA ALA A 108 3.42 8.91 -0.02
C ALA A 108 2.72 8.63 1.33
N GLY A 109 2.17 9.68 1.98
CA GLY A 109 1.36 9.56 3.17
C GLY A 109 2.11 8.86 4.30
N SER A 110 1.63 7.68 4.72
CA SER A 110 2.31 6.87 5.75
C SER A 110 3.28 5.83 5.18
N GLY A 111 3.47 5.74 3.85
CA GLY A 111 4.38 4.78 3.19
C GLY A 111 3.82 3.36 2.99
N ALA A 112 2.52 3.16 3.21
CA ALA A 112 1.88 1.85 3.12
C ALA A 112 1.82 1.31 1.68
N LEU A 113 1.37 2.14 0.73
CA LEU A 113 1.34 1.79 -0.68
C LEU A 113 2.76 1.64 -1.22
N THR A 114 3.65 2.56 -0.88
CA THR A 114 5.08 2.52 -1.20
C THR A 114 5.72 1.17 -0.89
N CYS A 115 5.44 0.58 0.28
CA CYS A 115 5.93 -0.77 0.63
C CYS A 115 5.44 -1.86 -0.34
N SER A 116 4.20 -1.73 -0.84
CA SER A 116 3.60 -2.66 -1.80
C SER A 116 4.22 -2.49 -3.19
N LEU A 117 4.40 -1.24 -3.63
CA LEU A 117 5.04 -0.90 -4.90
C LEU A 117 6.49 -1.41 -4.93
N LEU A 118 7.27 -1.14 -3.88
CA LEU A 118 8.67 -1.60 -3.78
C LEU A 118 8.80 -3.12 -3.83
N ARG A 119 7.86 -3.86 -3.24
CA ARG A 119 7.84 -5.32 -3.35
C ARG A 119 7.52 -5.78 -4.78
N ALA A 120 6.63 -5.09 -5.47
CA ALA A 120 6.19 -5.46 -6.81
C ALA A 120 7.26 -5.18 -7.87
N VAL A 121 7.93 -4.03 -7.81
CA VAL A 121 8.96 -3.65 -8.78
C VAL A 121 10.27 -4.44 -8.62
N GLY A 122 10.48 -5.09 -7.47
CA GLY A 122 11.71 -5.85 -7.22
C GLY A 122 12.96 -4.97 -7.14
N SER A 123 14.13 -5.60 -7.11
CA SER A 123 15.41 -4.89 -6.98
C SER A 123 15.86 -4.15 -8.25
N GLU A 124 15.29 -4.50 -9.41
CA GLU A 124 15.65 -3.90 -10.70
C GLU A 124 14.77 -2.71 -11.09
N GLY A 125 13.61 -2.56 -10.44
CA GLY A 125 12.72 -1.42 -10.64
C GLY A 125 12.91 -0.35 -9.57
N THR A 126 12.26 0.79 -9.76
CA THR A 126 12.40 1.96 -8.89
C THR A 126 11.05 2.55 -8.51
N VAL A 127 10.91 3.03 -7.29
CA VAL A 127 9.75 3.83 -6.87
C VAL A 127 10.22 5.24 -6.54
N GLN A 128 9.59 6.24 -7.16
CA GLN A 128 9.79 7.65 -6.87
C GLN A 128 8.52 8.19 -6.24
N SER A 129 8.58 8.56 -4.97
CA SER A 129 7.42 9.06 -4.22
C SER A 129 7.52 10.57 -4.00
N TYR A 130 6.42 11.28 -4.18
CA TYR A 130 6.27 12.69 -3.86
C TYR A 130 5.30 12.88 -2.69
N GLU A 131 5.67 13.76 -1.76
CA GLU A 131 4.84 14.16 -0.63
C GLU A 131 5.03 15.66 -0.40
N ILE A 132 3.95 16.43 -0.29
CA ILE A 132 4.03 17.89 -0.14
C ILE A 132 4.22 18.34 1.31
N ARG A 133 3.97 17.43 2.26
CA ARG A 133 4.01 17.69 3.69
C ARG A 133 5.22 17.03 4.33
N ASP A 134 6.15 17.85 4.83
CA ASP A 134 7.36 17.38 5.54
C ASP A 134 7.03 16.36 6.64
N ASP A 135 6.00 16.63 7.45
CA ASP A 135 5.61 15.75 8.55
C ASP A 135 5.12 14.38 8.06
N HIS A 136 4.42 14.33 6.93
CA HIS A 136 4.03 13.06 6.30
C HIS A 136 5.24 12.35 5.68
N ALA A 137 6.15 13.08 5.06
CA ALA A 137 7.34 12.51 4.44
C ALA A 137 8.22 11.78 5.48
N GLU A 138 8.43 12.39 6.65
CA GLU A 138 9.14 11.74 7.78
C GLU A 138 8.44 10.44 8.23
N HIS A 139 7.10 10.44 8.26
CA HIS A 139 6.34 9.24 8.60
C HIS A 139 6.51 8.14 7.56
N ALA A 140 6.42 8.48 6.27
CA ALA A 140 6.62 7.54 5.17
C ALA A 140 8.02 6.93 5.22
N GLU A 141 9.07 7.74 5.32
CA GLU A 141 10.46 7.28 5.38
C GLU A 141 10.68 6.32 6.54
N ARG A 142 10.34 6.76 7.77
CA ARG A 142 10.46 5.91 8.96
C ARG A 142 9.70 4.60 8.80
N ASN A 143 8.50 4.63 8.26
CA ASN A 143 7.68 3.43 8.13
C ASN A 143 8.20 2.47 7.05
N VAL A 144 8.67 2.97 5.91
CA VAL A 144 9.26 2.14 4.85
C VAL A 144 10.57 1.53 5.35
N GLU A 145 11.46 2.34 5.93
CA GLU A 145 12.71 1.86 6.52
C GLU A 145 12.46 0.79 7.58
N LYS A 146 11.52 1.03 8.50
CA LYS A 146 11.20 0.08 9.56
C LYS A 146 10.64 -1.23 9.02
N PHE A 147 10.01 -1.23 7.84
CA PHE A 147 9.50 -2.45 7.21
C PHE A 147 10.59 -3.26 6.52
N PHE A 148 11.47 -2.59 5.78
CA PHE A 148 12.55 -3.23 5.04
C PHE A 148 13.81 -3.47 5.89
N GLY A 149 13.89 -2.88 7.08
CA GLY A 149 15.05 -2.91 7.97
C GLY A 149 16.12 -1.86 7.62
N THR A 150 16.03 -1.26 6.45
CA THR A 150 16.89 -0.19 5.93
C THR A 150 16.11 0.63 4.91
N LYS A 151 16.60 1.81 4.55
CA LYS A 151 16.10 2.54 3.39
C LYS A 151 16.40 1.75 2.12
N PRO A 152 15.39 1.38 1.31
CA PRO A 152 15.63 0.71 0.04
C PRO A 152 16.37 1.63 -0.94
N ASP A 153 17.47 1.15 -1.53
CA ASP A 153 18.28 1.94 -2.47
C ASP A 153 17.52 2.32 -3.76
N ASN A 154 16.51 1.54 -4.11
CA ASN A 154 15.65 1.75 -5.27
C ASN A 154 14.39 2.58 -4.96
N TRP A 155 14.39 3.28 -3.83
CA TRP A 155 13.32 4.20 -3.43
C TRP A 155 13.85 5.62 -3.23
N SER A 156 13.18 6.60 -3.80
CA SER A 156 13.42 8.02 -3.51
C SER A 156 12.13 8.70 -3.06
N LEU A 157 12.20 9.46 -1.97
CA LEU A 157 11.12 10.30 -1.48
C LEU A 157 11.52 11.77 -1.66
N THR A 158 10.71 12.52 -2.39
CA THR A 158 10.93 13.95 -2.65
C THR A 158 9.86 14.76 -1.95
N VAL A 159 10.27 15.71 -1.09
CA VAL A 159 9.32 16.63 -0.44
C VAL A 159 9.07 17.83 -1.36
N ALA A 160 8.11 17.67 -2.26
CA ALA A 160 7.77 18.65 -3.27
C ALA A 160 6.41 18.33 -3.90
N ASP A 161 5.86 19.30 -4.63
CA ASP A 161 4.74 19.04 -5.52
C ASP A 161 5.18 18.16 -6.71
N LEU A 162 4.30 17.26 -7.13
CA LEU A 162 4.59 16.31 -8.21
C LEU A 162 4.93 17.04 -9.53
N SER A 163 4.43 18.26 -9.74
CA SER A 163 4.76 19.10 -10.90
C SER A 163 6.25 19.36 -11.11
N THR A 164 7.08 19.13 -10.09
CA THR A 164 8.54 19.25 -10.18
C THR A 164 9.22 17.99 -10.73
N HIS A 165 8.48 16.91 -10.98
CA HIS A 165 9.03 15.66 -11.49
C HIS A 165 9.70 15.82 -12.85
N THR A 166 10.77 15.05 -13.03
CA THR A 166 11.52 14.97 -14.29
C THR A 166 11.85 13.52 -14.61
N GLY A 167 11.92 13.21 -15.90
CA GLY A 167 12.30 11.89 -16.39
C GLY A 167 11.10 10.98 -16.65
N GLU A 168 11.32 9.95 -17.47
CA GLU A 168 10.24 9.05 -17.87
C GLU A 168 9.96 7.96 -16.84
N VAL A 169 8.69 7.59 -16.72
CA VAL A 169 8.20 6.51 -15.85
C VAL A 169 7.26 5.57 -16.59
N ASP A 170 7.18 4.33 -16.13
CA ASP A 170 6.36 3.29 -16.76
C ASP A 170 4.94 3.27 -16.18
N ARG A 171 4.79 3.63 -14.90
CA ARG A 171 3.54 3.57 -14.13
C ARG A 171 3.41 4.78 -13.21
N VAL A 172 2.21 5.29 -13.03
CA VAL A 172 1.90 6.36 -12.08
C VAL A 172 0.76 5.94 -11.15
N VAL A 173 0.90 6.21 -9.85
CA VAL A 173 -0.17 6.09 -8.86
C VAL A 173 -0.37 7.41 -8.13
N LEU A 174 -1.61 7.91 -8.12
CA LEU A 174 -1.99 9.15 -7.43
C LEU A 174 -2.98 8.84 -6.29
N ASP A 175 -2.58 9.17 -5.05
CA ASP A 175 -3.43 9.14 -3.85
C ASP A 175 -3.40 10.53 -3.19
N MET A 176 -4.23 11.44 -3.70
CA MET A 176 -4.25 12.82 -3.26
C MET A 176 -5.63 13.47 -3.42
N LEU A 177 -5.82 14.62 -2.79
CA LEU A 177 -7.10 15.33 -2.81
C LEU A 177 -7.49 15.83 -4.21
N ALA A 178 -6.49 16.25 -5.00
CA ALA A 178 -6.68 16.92 -6.28
C ALA A 178 -5.79 16.33 -7.40
N PRO A 179 -5.99 15.05 -7.79
CA PRO A 179 -5.14 14.39 -8.79
C PRO A 179 -5.22 15.04 -10.17
N TRP A 180 -6.29 15.78 -10.48
CA TRP A 180 -6.47 16.47 -11.76
C TRP A 180 -5.45 17.60 -11.97
N ASP A 181 -4.92 18.20 -10.89
CA ASP A 181 -3.93 19.28 -10.98
C ASP A 181 -2.57 18.77 -11.47
N GLN A 182 -2.34 17.46 -11.41
CA GLN A 182 -1.07 16.83 -11.75
C GLN A 182 -1.07 16.13 -13.11
N LEU A 183 -2.20 16.13 -13.84
CA LEU A 183 -2.35 15.37 -15.07
C LEU A 183 -1.43 15.84 -16.19
N GLU A 184 -1.11 17.15 -16.28
CA GLU A 184 -0.19 17.66 -17.29
C GLU A 184 1.22 17.06 -17.10
N THR A 185 1.74 17.14 -15.87
CA THR A 185 3.01 16.54 -15.50
C THR A 185 3.04 15.05 -15.75
N VAL A 186 1.97 14.34 -15.35
CA VAL A 186 1.87 12.89 -15.53
C VAL A 186 1.82 12.52 -17.01
N ALA A 187 1.05 13.25 -17.83
CA ALA A 187 0.96 13.00 -19.27
C ALA A 187 2.28 13.24 -20.01
N ALA A 188 3.12 14.16 -19.51
CA ALA A 188 4.42 14.49 -20.08
C ALA A 188 5.52 13.46 -19.75
N HIS A 189 5.40 12.74 -18.62
CA HIS A 189 6.45 11.85 -18.10
C HIS A 189 6.08 10.36 -18.15
N LEU A 190 4.80 10.03 -18.27
CA LEU A 190 4.37 8.64 -18.44
C LEU A 190 4.58 8.20 -19.89
N VAL A 191 5.30 7.10 -20.09
CA VAL A 191 5.55 6.54 -21.43
C VAL A 191 4.24 6.21 -22.16
N PRO A 192 4.20 6.27 -23.50
CA PRO A 192 3.08 5.75 -24.28
C PRO A 192 2.73 4.30 -23.89
N GLY A 193 1.45 4.05 -23.64
CA GLY A 193 0.95 2.76 -23.15
C GLY A 193 1.16 2.52 -21.65
N GLY A 194 1.86 3.41 -20.94
CA GLY A 194 2.00 3.40 -19.48
C GLY A 194 0.64 3.56 -18.79
N VAL A 195 0.55 3.08 -17.55
CA VAL A 195 -0.70 3.03 -16.78
C VAL A 195 -0.70 4.10 -15.69
N LEU A 196 -1.75 4.91 -15.65
CA LEU A 196 -2.09 5.78 -14.54
C LEU A 196 -3.17 5.09 -13.69
N THR A 197 -2.92 4.99 -12.39
CA THR A 197 -3.90 4.56 -11.38
C THR A 197 -4.20 5.71 -10.43
N VAL A 198 -5.48 6.00 -10.20
CA VAL A 198 -5.93 7.06 -9.30
C VAL A 198 -6.81 6.48 -8.20
N TYR A 199 -6.53 6.86 -6.96
CA TYR A 199 -7.27 6.46 -5.77
C TYR A 199 -7.99 7.69 -5.18
N VAL A 200 -9.33 7.69 -5.16
CA VAL A 200 -10.14 8.85 -4.72
C VAL A 200 -11.30 8.44 -3.82
N ALA A 201 -11.46 9.14 -2.70
CA ALA A 201 -12.44 8.76 -1.68
C ALA A 201 -13.89 9.06 -2.07
N THR A 202 -14.13 10.10 -2.88
CA THR A 202 -15.48 10.63 -3.13
C THR A 202 -15.90 10.52 -4.59
N VAL A 203 -17.21 10.39 -4.83
CA VAL A 203 -17.78 10.35 -6.18
C VAL A 203 -17.59 11.66 -6.95
N THR A 204 -17.47 12.80 -6.24
CA THR A 204 -17.19 14.10 -6.87
C THR A 204 -15.74 14.16 -7.35
N GLN A 205 -14.79 13.65 -6.57
CA GLN A 205 -13.41 13.48 -7.04
C GLN A 205 -13.34 12.51 -8.23
N LEU A 206 -14.03 11.37 -8.15
CA LEU A 206 -14.09 10.38 -9.24
C LEU A 206 -14.64 11.01 -10.54
N SER A 207 -15.75 11.74 -10.44
CA SER A 207 -16.33 12.43 -11.59
C SER A 207 -15.35 13.46 -12.17
N ARG A 208 -14.74 14.29 -11.32
CA ARG A 208 -13.84 15.35 -11.77
C ARG A 208 -12.59 14.80 -12.46
N ILE A 209 -11.93 13.80 -11.90
CA ILE A 209 -10.74 13.22 -12.52
C ILE A 209 -11.08 12.52 -13.84
N THR A 210 -12.25 11.88 -13.93
CA THR A 210 -12.70 11.21 -15.14
C THR A 210 -12.87 12.19 -16.30
N GLU A 211 -13.53 13.33 -16.07
CA GLU A 211 -13.69 14.34 -17.12
C GLU A 211 -12.37 15.03 -17.46
N ALA A 212 -11.53 15.33 -16.45
CA ALA A 212 -10.21 15.94 -16.68
C ALA A 212 -9.31 15.06 -17.58
N LEU A 213 -9.34 13.74 -17.41
CA LEU A 213 -8.63 12.79 -18.29
C LEU A 213 -9.17 12.81 -19.73
N ARG A 214 -10.49 12.92 -19.89
CA ARG A 214 -11.12 13.00 -21.24
C ARG A 214 -10.77 14.31 -21.94
N ASP A 215 -10.75 15.41 -21.20
CA ASP A 215 -10.45 16.74 -21.72
C ASP A 215 -9.01 16.84 -22.26
N GLN A 216 -8.05 16.10 -21.67
CA GLN A 216 -6.68 16.06 -22.18
C GLN A 216 -6.51 15.28 -23.50
N GLN A 217 -7.50 14.45 -23.89
CA GLN A 217 -7.54 13.69 -25.15
C GLN A 217 -6.32 12.78 -25.43
N CYS A 218 -5.46 12.57 -24.43
CA CYS A 218 -4.20 11.87 -24.54
C CYS A 218 -4.20 10.56 -23.73
N TRP A 219 -5.39 10.14 -23.28
CA TRP A 219 -5.67 8.95 -22.47
C TRP A 219 -6.65 8.01 -23.16
N THR A 220 -6.58 6.72 -22.85
CA THR A 220 -7.69 5.80 -23.12
C THR A 220 -8.91 6.18 -22.29
N GLU A 221 -10.07 5.61 -22.63
CA GLU A 221 -11.26 5.75 -21.77
C GLU A 221 -10.93 5.31 -20.33
N PRO A 222 -11.18 6.16 -19.31
CA PRO A 222 -10.96 5.78 -17.93
C PRO A 222 -11.92 4.67 -17.48
N GLU A 223 -11.37 3.65 -16.81
CA GLU A 223 -12.14 2.58 -16.19
C GLU A 223 -12.09 2.76 -14.67
N SER A 224 -13.25 2.76 -14.01
CA SER A 224 -13.35 2.96 -12.56
C SER A 224 -14.21 1.91 -11.88
N TRP A 225 -13.84 1.54 -10.66
CA TRP A 225 -14.58 0.59 -9.84
C TRP A 225 -14.34 0.82 -8.35
N GLU A 226 -15.09 0.11 -7.52
CA GLU A 226 -14.85 -0.03 -6.08
C GLU A 226 -14.93 -1.50 -5.68
N THR A 227 -14.41 -1.85 -4.51
CA THR A 227 -14.51 -3.21 -3.98
C THR A 227 -14.98 -3.26 -2.54
N LEU A 228 -15.95 -4.15 -2.31
CA LEU A 228 -16.46 -4.47 -0.99
C LEU A 228 -15.90 -5.82 -0.55
N MET A 229 -15.11 -5.82 0.52
CA MET A 229 -14.59 -7.05 1.13
C MET A 229 -15.37 -7.35 2.41
N ARG A 230 -16.14 -8.45 2.40
CA ARG A 230 -16.99 -8.86 3.54
C ARG A 230 -16.42 -10.12 4.20
N PRO A 231 -15.86 -10.03 5.41
CA PRO A 231 -15.37 -11.19 6.15
C PRO A 231 -16.49 -12.17 6.52
N TRP A 232 -16.10 -13.42 6.75
CA TRP A 232 -16.99 -14.49 7.17
C TRP A 232 -16.58 -15.02 8.55
N HIS A 233 -17.57 -15.18 9.42
CA HIS A 233 -17.45 -15.96 10.63
C HIS A 233 -17.63 -17.44 10.28
N VAL A 234 -16.60 -18.25 10.51
CA VAL A 234 -16.60 -19.69 10.20
C VAL A 234 -16.19 -20.47 11.45
N VAL A 235 -17.15 -20.76 12.32
CA VAL A 235 -16.92 -21.53 13.56
C VAL A 235 -17.94 -22.66 13.67
N SER A 236 -17.49 -23.89 13.43
CA SER A 236 -18.35 -25.08 13.47
C SER A 236 -19.62 -24.88 12.61
N LEU A 237 -20.82 -25.03 13.19
CA LEU A 237 -22.11 -24.79 12.50
C LEU A 237 -22.46 -23.30 12.31
N ALA A 238 -21.75 -22.38 12.96
CA ALA A 238 -21.93 -20.94 12.79
C ALA A 238 -21.10 -20.44 11.61
N VAL A 239 -21.63 -20.62 10.40
CA VAL A 239 -21.03 -20.14 9.14
C VAL A 239 -21.90 -19.04 8.55
N ARG A 240 -21.43 -17.79 8.60
CA ARG A 240 -22.17 -16.62 8.13
C ARG A 240 -21.23 -15.43 7.88
N PRO A 241 -21.65 -14.39 7.13
CA PRO A 241 -20.92 -13.13 7.09
C PRO A 241 -20.76 -12.51 8.49
N ASP A 242 -19.68 -11.76 8.68
CA ASP A 242 -19.54 -10.90 9.85
C ASP A 242 -20.61 -9.81 9.89
N HIS A 243 -21.01 -9.43 11.11
CA HIS A 243 -22.06 -8.43 11.31
C HIS A 243 -21.63 -7.01 10.95
N ARG A 244 -20.32 -6.76 10.88
CA ARG A 244 -19.74 -5.46 10.55
C ARG A 244 -18.70 -5.65 9.44
N MET A 245 -18.64 -4.67 8.54
CA MET A 245 -17.62 -4.58 7.52
C MET A 245 -17.27 -3.11 7.27
N VAL A 246 -16.10 -2.88 6.70
CA VAL A 246 -15.77 -1.58 6.11
C VAL A 246 -16.55 -1.47 4.81
N ALA A 247 -17.52 -0.55 4.77
CA ALA A 247 -18.43 -0.41 3.64
C ALA A 247 -17.78 0.31 2.44
N HIS A 248 -16.84 1.22 2.70
CA HIS A 248 -16.16 2.00 1.67
C HIS A 248 -14.73 2.34 2.10
N THR A 249 -13.84 2.47 1.13
CA THR A 249 -12.50 3.04 1.31
C THR A 249 -12.28 4.14 0.29
N ALA A 250 -12.26 3.79 -0.99
CA ALA A 250 -12.17 4.70 -2.12
C ALA A 250 -12.63 4.00 -3.41
N PHE A 251 -12.74 4.80 -4.45
CA PHE A 251 -12.82 4.36 -5.83
C PHE A 251 -11.40 4.26 -6.41
N LEU A 252 -11.21 3.26 -7.26
CA LEU A 252 -10.05 3.16 -8.13
C LEU A 252 -10.46 3.54 -9.54
N LEU A 253 -9.55 4.22 -10.24
CA LEU A 253 -9.67 4.54 -11.65
C LEU A 253 -8.33 4.25 -12.34
N THR A 254 -8.39 3.70 -13.54
CA THR A 254 -7.21 3.51 -14.39
C THR A 254 -7.41 4.06 -15.79
N ALA A 255 -6.34 4.55 -16.38
CA ALA A 255 -6.28 4.93 -17.79
C ALA A 255 -4.86 4.68 -18.32
N ARG A 256 -4.73 4.47 -19.62
CA ARG A 256 -3.42 4.32 -20.28
C ARG A 256 -3.10 5.54 -21.12
N ARG A 257 -1.83 5.95 -21.10
CA ARG A 257 -1.33 7.04 -21.93
C ARG A 257 -1.37 6.63 -23.41
N LEU A 258 -1.96 7.44 -24.27
CA LEU A 258 -1.89 7.25 -25.72
C LEU A 258 -0.50 7.63 -26.25
N ALA A 259 -0.14 7.16 -27.44
CA ALA A 259 1.03 7.71 -28.13
C ALA A 259 0.75 9.14 -28.62
N ASP A 260 1.80 9.95 -28.77
CA ASP A 260 1.64 11.33 -29.25
C ASP A 260 1.01 11.38 -30.64
N GLY A 261 0.10 12.33 -30.84
CA GLY A 261 -0.68 12.48 -32.07
C GLY A 261 -1.75 11.39 -32.29
N THR A 262 -1.93 10.45 -31.36
CA THR A 262 -2.96 9.41 -31.48
C THR A 262 -4.30 9.91 -30.98
N VAL A 263 -5.34 9.67 -31.78
CA VAL A 263 -6.74 9.87 -31.37
C VAL A 263 -7.36 8.51 -31.09
N SER A 264 -7.87 8.31 -29.87
CA SER A 264 -8.58 7.07 -29.54
C SER A 264 -9.84 6.92 -30.40
N PRO A 265 -10.18 5.70 -30.87
CA PRO A 265 -11.48 5.43 -31.46
C PRO A 265 -12.60 5.90 -30.53
N ARG A 266 -13.60 6.60 -31.07
CA ARG A 266 -14.74 7.06 -30.27
C ARG A 266 -15.55 5.86 -29.80
N VAL A 267 -15.63 5.67 -28.49
CA VAL A 267 -16.58 4.73 -27.89
C VAL A 267 -17.99 5.31 -28.08
N HIS A 268 -18.82 4.68 -28.92
CA HIS A 268 -20.22 5.07 -29.08
C HIS A 268 -20.98 4.82 -27.77
N ARG A 269 -21.12 5.85 -26.94
CA ARG A 269 -22.00 5.80 -25.78
C ARG A 269 -23.44 5.95 -26.25
N ARG A 270 -24.30 4.98 -25.91
CA ARG A 270 -25.73 5.26 -25.83
C ARG A 270 -25.89 6.30 -24.74
N SER A 271 -26.15 7.55 -25.12
CA SER A 271 -26.65 8.58 -24.21
C SER A 271 -27.82 7.97 -23.45
N GLY A 272 -27.71 7.87 -22.13
CA GLY A 272 -28.82 7.46 -21.28
C GLY A 272 -30.01 8.34 -21.64
N LYS A 273 -31.15 7.73 -21.94
CA LYS A 273 -32.41 8.46 -22.08
C LYS A 273 -32.73 9.04 -20.70
N GLY A 274 -32.32 10.29 -20.47
CA GLY A 274 -32.88 11.17 -19.46
C GLY A 274 -34.15 11.79 -19.98
#